data_AF-A0A534P4F2-F1
#
_entry.id   AF-A0A534P4F2-F1
#
_cell.length_a   1.000
_cell.length_b   1.000
_cell.length_c   1.000
_cell.angle_alpha   90.00
_cell.angle_beta   90.00
_cell.angle_gamma   90.00
#
_symmetry.space_group_name_H-M   'P 1'
#
loop_
_entity.id
_entity.type
_entity.pdbx_description
1 polymer ?
#
loop_
_entity_poly.entity_id
_entity_poly.type
_entity_poly.pdbx_seq_one_letter_code
_entity_poly.pdbx_strand_id
1 'polypeptide(L)' 'MEASRHGVSLTLSGHTHGGQIWPFSWLVALAQPYLAGLHRRGESQLYVSRGTGFWGPPMRVFAPAEITLLRLQPA' A
#
# COMPACT_ATOMS: atom_id res chain seq x y z
N MET A 1 -0.68 -4.21 -12.48
CA MET A 1 0.32 -5.12 -11.89
C MET A 1 1.08 -5.78 -13.02
N GLU A 2 2.15 -5.13 -13.49
CA GLU A 2 3.04 -5.71 -14.49
C GLU A 2 3.72 -6.99 -13.98
N ALA A 3 4.18 -6.97 -12.72
CA ALA A 3 4.75 -8.13 -12.03
C ALA A 3 3.88 -9.40 -12.12
N SER A 4 2.55 -9.26 -12.11
CA SER A 4 1.63 -10.39 -12.27
C SER A 4 1.76 -11.08 -13.64
N ARG A 5 2.03 -10.30 -14.71
CA ARG A 5 2.29 -10.85 -16.05
C ARG A 5 3.62 -11.60 -16.13
N HIS A 6 4.52 -11.37 -15.18
CA HIS A 6 5.79 -12.07 -15.06
C HIS A 6 5.74 -13.24 -14.06
N GLY A 7 4.55 -13.65 -13.61
CA GLY A 7 4.40 -14.79 -12.69
C GLY A 7 4.84 -14.49 -11.24
N VAL A 8 4.93 -13.22 -10.85
CA VAL A 8 5.26 -12.85 -9.46
C VAL A 8 4.04 -13.07 -8.57
N SER A 9 4.18 -13.97 -7.58
CA SER A 9 3.10 -14.33 -6.65
C SER A 9 2.82 -13.27 -5.59
N LEU A 10 3.83 -12.47 -5.19
CA LEU A 10 3.68 -11.42 -4.16
C LEU A 10 4.54 -10.20 -4.51
N THR A 11 3.91 -9.02 -4.49
CA THR A 11 4.56 -7.71 -4.59
C THR A 11 4.34 -6.92 -3.30
N LEU A 12 5.41 -6.34 -2.75
CA LEU A 12 5.35 -5.44 -1.60
C LEU A 12 5.63 -4.01 -2.06
N SER A 13 4.78 -3.07 -1.65
CA SER A 13 4.85 -1.67 -2.07
C SER A 13 4.52 -0.73 -0.91
N GLY A 14 4.71 0.57 -1.15
CA GLY A 14 4.42 1.65 -0.20
C GLY A 14 3.95 2.89 -0.94
N HIS A 15 4.69 4.00 -0.80
CA HIS A 15 4.54 5.26 -1.55
C HIS A 15 3.34 6.15 -1.17
N THR A 16 2.14 5.63 -0.96
CA THR A 16 0.95 6.49 -0.76
C THR A 16 0.86 7.09 0.65
N HIS A 17 1.56 6.50 1.63
CA HIS A 17 1.38 6.75 3.07
C HIS A 17 -0.10 6.67 3.51
N GLY A 18 -0.93 5.93 2.75
CA GLY A 18 -2.38 5.88 2.90
C GLY A 18 -3.08 7.24 2.83
N GLY A 19 -2.54 8.19 2.05
CA GLY A 19 -3.08 9.53 1.85
C GLY A 19 -2.58 10.59 2.82
N GLN A 20 -1.82 10.21 3.87
CA GLN A 20 -1.20 11.03 4.93
C GLN A 20 -2.10 12.00 5.72
N ILE A 21 -2.94 12.80 5.07
CA ILE A 21 -3.75 13.87 5.67
C ILE A 21 -5.18 13.72 5.17
N TRP A 22 -6.12 13.46 6.05
CA TRP A 22 -7.54 13.51 5.69
C TRP A 22 -7.99 14.98 5.48
N PRO A 23 -8.78 15.30 4.45
CA PRO A 23 -9.43 14.41 3.48
C PRO A 23 -8.65 14.17 2.18
N PHE A 24 -7.38 14.58 2.08
CA PHE A 24 -6.54 14.40 0.88
C PHE A 24 -6.41 12.93 0.44
N SER A 25 -6.61 11.98 1.37
CA SER A 25 -6.72 10.55 1.06
C SER A 25 -7.76 10.23 -0.02
N TRP A 26 -8.85 11.01 -0.14
CA TRP A 26 -9.83 10.83 -1.23
C TRP A 26 -9.26 11.19 -2.59
N LEU A 27 -8.49 12.28 -2.69
CA LEU A 27 -7.83 12.67 -3.94
C LEU A 27 -6.78 11.63 -4.35
N VAL A 28 -6.03 11.11 -3.38
CA VAL A 28 -5.09 10.00 -3.62
C VAL A 28 -5.83 8.74 -4.08
N ALA A 29 -6.99 8.43 -3.52
CA ALA A 29 -7.82 7.29 -3.94
C ALA A 29 -8.37 7.41 -5.37
N LEU A 30 -8.56 8.62 -5.88
CA LEU A 30 -8.93 8.83 -7.28
C LEU A 30 -7.77 8.56 -8.25
N ALA A 31 -6.53 8.86 -7.83
CA ALA A 31 -5.35 8.71 -8.68
C ALA A 31 -4.65 7.35 -8.53
N GLN A 32 -4.79 6.70 -7.37
CA GLN A 32 -4.08 5.48 -7.00
C GLN A 32 -5.08 4.35 -6.76
N PRO A 33 -5.01 3.23 -7.52
CA PRO A 33 -5.94 2.12 -7.37
C PRO A 33 -5.78 1.35 -6.05
N TYR A 34 -4.64 1.49 -5.37
CA TYR A 34 -4.31 0.77 -4.13
C TYR A 34 -3.67 1.72 -3.11
N LEU A 35 -4.38 1.99 -2.00
CA LEU A 35 -3.91 2.92 -0.98
C LEU A 35 -3.19 2.25 0.18
N ALA A 36 -3.67 1.11 0.63
CA ALA A 36 -3.10 0.35 1.75
C ALA A 36 -3.62 -1.08 1.73
N GLY A 37 -2.93 -1.98 2.42
CA GLY A 37 -3.38 -3.35 2.69
C GLY A 37 -3.06 -4.34 1.58
N LEU A 38 -3.63 -5.55 1.71
CA LEU A 38 -3.43 -6.66 0.79
C LEU A 38 -4.51 -6.67 -0.29
N HIS A 39 -4.07 -6.75 -1.55
CA HIS A 39 -4.88 -6.78 -2.75
C HIS A 39 -4.53 -8.02 -3.57
N ARG A 40 -5.50 -8.55 -4.32
CA ARG A 40 -5.29 -9.73 -5.16
C ARG A 40 -5.67 -9.45 -6.61
N ARG A 41 -4.90 -10.00 -7.55
CA ARG A 41 -5.19 -9.98 -8.98
C ARG A 41 -4.77 -11.30 -9.60
N GLY A 42 -5.75 -12.16 -9.85
CA GLY A 42 -5.50 -13.56 -10.19
C GLY A 42 -4.71 -14.24 -9.07
N GLU A 43 -3.65 -14.94 -9.45
CA GLU A 43 -2.73 -15.63 -8.54
C GLU A 43 -1.73 -14.71 -7.84
N SER A 44 -1.63 -13.44 -8.27
CA SER A 44 -0.69 -12.48 -7.69
C SER A 44 -1.32 -11.68 -6.57
N GLN A 45 -0.53 -11.42 -5.53
CA GLN A 45 -0.89 -10.56 -4.40
C GLN A 45 -0.05 -9.28 -4.40
N LEU A 46 -0.66 -8.16 -4.01
CA LEU A 46 -0.02 -6.87 -3.82
C LEU A 46 -0.30 -6.37 -2.40
N TYR A 47 0.73 -6.20 -1.59
CA TYR A 47 0.60 -5.52 -0.31
C TYR A 47 1.11 -4.07 -0.42
N VAL A 48 0.31 -3.10 0.00
CA VAL A 48 0.70 -1.68 0.06
C VAL A 48 0.77 -1.24 1.51
N SER A 49 1.97 -0.93 2.00
CA SER A 49 2.16 -0.41 3.35
C SER A 49 1.88 1.09 3.45
N ARG A 50 1.28 1.51 4.57
CA ARG A 50 1.10 2.93 4.92
C ARG A 50 2.37 3.62 5.44
N GLY A 51 3.43 2.84 5.65
CA GLY A 51 4.72 3.29 6.18
C GLY A 51 4.65 3.78 7.63
N THR A 52 5.83 4.00 8.22
CA THR A 52 5.98 4.47 9.61
C THR A 52 6.10 5.99 9.73
N GLY A 53 6.68 6.64 8.72
CA GLY A 53 6.95 8.09 8.69
C GLY A 53 5.98 8.88 7.80
N PHE A 54 6.38 10.07 7.38
CA PHE A 54 5.61 10.93 6.48
C PHE A 54 6.44 11.24 5.23
N TRP A 55 5.79 11.77 4.20
CA TRP A 55 6.42 12.41 3.06
C TRP A 55 6.01 13.89 3.04
N GLY A 56 6.95 14.82 2.81
CA GLY A 56 6.64 16.26 2.88
C GLY A 56 6.35 16.73 4.32
N PRO A 57 5.18 17.34 4.63
CA PRO A 57 4.87 17.88 5.95
C PRO A 57 5.01 16.83 7.07
N PRO A 58 5.62 17.18 8.23
CA PRO A 58 5.92 16.24 9.30
C PRO A 58 4.68 15.90 10.16
N MET A 59 3.60 15.45 9.52
CA MET A 59 2.32 15.17 10.19
C MET A 59 1.52 14.07 9.49
N ARG A 60 0.64 13.43 10.26
CA ARG A 60 -0.34 12.46 9.77
C ARG A 60 -1.69 12.75 10.43
N VAL A 61 -2.76 12.83 9.65
CA VAL A 61 -4.12 13.11 10.16
C VAL A 61 -5.07 12.04 9.65
N PHE A 62 -5.64 11.28 10.59
CA PHE A 62 -6.48 10.10 10.31
C PHE A 62 -5.86 9.12 9.30
N ALA A 63 -4.53 9.05 9.29
CA ALA A 63 -3.74 8.13 8.48
C ALA A 63 -2.76 7.38 9.38
N PRO A 64 -3.19 6.29 10.07
CA PRO A 64 -2.34 5.59 11.02
C PRO A 64 -1.06 5.10 10.35
N ALA A 65 0.06 5.21 11.06
CA ALA A 65 1.34 4.60 10.68
C ALA A 65 1.24 3.07 10.83
N GLU A 66 2.08 2.35 10.11
CA GLU A 66 1.99 0.90 10.01
C GLU A 66 3.37 0.25 10.03
N ILE A 67 3.49 -0.82 10.81
CA ILE A 67 4.57 -1.80 10.73
C ILE A 67 3.91 -3.15 10.47
N THR A 68 4.21 -3.77 9.34
CA THR A 68 3.56 -5.01 8.92
C THR A 68 4.43 -6.21 9.20
N LEU A 69 3.85 -7.22 9.85
CA LEU A 69 4.43 -8.56 9.91
C LEU A 69 3.86 -9.42 8.78
N LEU A 70 4.71 -9.76 7.80
CA LEU A 70 4.33 -10.66 6.71
C LEU A 70 4.90 -12.06 7.01
N ARG A 71 4.01 -13.05 7.08
CA ARG A 71 4.38 -14.46 7.16
C ARG A 71 4.17 -15.11 5.81
N LEU A 72 5.26 -15.57 5.20
CA LEU A 72 5.21 -16.28 3.93
C LEU A 72 5.16 -17.79 4.19
N GLN A 73 4.30 -18.48 3.46
CA GLN A 73 4.20 -19.94 3.49
C GLN A 73 4.46 -20.47 2.07
N PRO A 74 5.10 -21.65 1.94
CA PRO A 74 5.14 -22.36 0.68
C PRO A 74 3.73 -22.59 0.14
N ALA A 75 3.63 -22.71 -1.20
CA ALA A 75 2.40 -23.12 -1.86
C ALA A 75 2.09 -24.59 -1.60
#